data_AF-H8ZW52-F1
#
_entry.id   AF-H8ZW52-F1
#
_cell.length_a   1.000
_cell.length_b   1.000
_cell.length_c   1.000
_cell.angle_alpha   90.00
_cell.angle_beta   90.00
_cell.angle_gamma   90.00
#
_symmetry.space_group_name_H-M   'P 1'
#
loop_
_entity.id
_entity.type
_entity.pdbx_description
1 polymer ?
#
loop_
_entity_poly.entity_id
_entity_poly.type
_entity_poly.pdbx_seq_one_letter_code
_entity_poly.pdbx_strand_id
1 'polypeptide(L)'
;NVGNEWAKGVLNDVENLTEARVDEVLNEFLRDFEKGCLEAKGWPRLLAAYTVSKAAMNGYTRILAKKNPAFRVNSVCPGYVRTDITIGQGF
;
A
#
# COMPACT_ATOMS: atom_id res chain seq x y z
N ASN A 1 -2.96 -6.24 4.13
CA ASN A 1 -4.43 -6.23 4.21
C ASN A 1 -5.09 -5.68 2.93
N VAL A 2 -4.46 -5.84 1.75
CA VAL A 2 -4.91 -5.19 0.50
C VAL A 2 -6.20 -5.81 -0.06
N GLY A 3 -6.58 -7.02 0.35
CA GLY A 3 -7.82 -7.69 -0.06
C GLY A 3 -7.79 -8.21 -1.51
N ASN A 4 -7.41 -7.36 -2.46
CA ASN A 4 -7.31 -7.70 -3.87
C ASN A 4 -6.09 -8.61 -4.10
N GLU A 5 -6.33 -9.86 -4.49
CA GLU A 5 -5.28 -10.88 -4.58
C GLU A 5 -4.27 -10.61 -5.71
N TRP A 6 -4.70 -9.98 -6.81
CA TRP A 6 -3.77 -9.55 -7.85
C TRP A 6 -2.80 -8.48 -7.32
N ALA A 7 -3.32 -7.41 -6.72
CA ALA A 7 -2.53 -6.33 -6.15
C ALA A 7 -1.58 -6.84 -5.06
N LYS A 8 -2.07 -7.76 -4.22
CA LYS A 8 -1.25 -8.43 -3.20
C LYS A 8 -0.14 -9.28 -3.81
N GLY A 9 -0.41 -9.99 -4.92
CA GLY A 9 0.59 -10.72 -5.68
C GLY A 9 1.68 -9.79 -6.22
N VAL A 10 1.29 -8.70 -6.86
CA VAL A 10 2.22 -7.69 -7.39
C VAL A 10 3.11 -7.11 -6.28
N LEU A 11 2.52 -6.64 -5.18
CA LEU A 11 3.27 -5.96 -4.10
C LEU A 11 4.15 -6.89 -3.24
N ASN A 12 3.91 -8.21 -3.28
CA ASN A 12 4.71 -9.22 -2.57
C ASN A 12 5.79 -9.86 -3.44
N ASP A 13 5.76 -9.67 -4.75
CA ASP A 13 6.75 -10.20 -5.70
C ASP A 13 8.04 -9.35 -5.66
N VAL A 14 8.81 -9.50 -4.58
CA VAL A 14 9.98 -8.67 -4.27
C VAL A 14 11.03 -8.68 -5.40
N GLU A 15 11.21 -9.83 -6.07
CA GLU A 15 12.23 -9.97 -7.11
C GLU A 15 11.92 -9.14 -8.36
N ASN A 16 10.64 -9.09 -8.74
CA ASN A 16 10.18 -8.41 -9.95
C ASN A 16 9.44 -7.10 -9.63
N LEU A 17 9.54 -6.58 -8.41
CA LEU A 17 8.87 -5.35 -8.00
C LEU A 17 9.58 -4.13 -8.61
N THR A 18 8.82 -3.28 -9.29
CA THR A 18 9.30 -2.03 -9.90
C THR A 18 8.34 -0.88 -9.58
N GLU A 19 8.80 0.36 -9.74
CA GLU A 19 7.96 1.55 -9.51
C GLU A 19 6.72 1.52 -10.42
N ALA A 20 6.89 1.18 -11.69
CA ALA A 20 5.79 1.05 -12.64
C ALA A 20 4.74 0.01 -12.22
N ARG A 21 5.13 -1.12 -11.62
CA ARG A 21 4.18 -2.12 -11.10
C ARG A 21 3.46 -1.64 -9.84
N VAL A 22 4.10 -0.82 -9.02
CA VAL A 22 3.42 -0.16 -7.88
C VAL A 22 2.40 0.86 -8.40
N ASP A 23 2.77 1.66 -9.40
CA ASP A 23 1.87 2.62 -10.05
C ASP A 23 0.70 1.94 -10.73
N GLU A 24 0.92 0.78 -11.37
CA GLU A 24 -0.15 -0.04 -11.96
C GLU A 24 -1.22 -0.42 -10.91
N VAL A 25 -0.79 -0.88 -9.73
CA VAL A 25 -1.70 -1.21 -8.63
C VAL A 25 -2.47 0.02 -8.14
N LEU A 26 -1.81 1.17 -8.03
CA LEU A 26 -2.44 2.42 -7.59
C LEU A 26 -3.46 2.93 -8.62
N ASN A 27 -3.11 2.90 -9.91
CA ASN A 27 -3.98 3.32 -10.99
C ASN A 27 -5.20 2.40 -11.13
N GLU A 28 -5.02 1.08 -10.99
CA GLU A 28 -6.13 0.13 -11.00
C GLU A 28 -7.07 0.37 -9.82
N PHE A 29 -6.53 0.59 -8.62
CA PHE A 29 -7.32 0.95 -7.45
C PHE A 29 -8.13 2.23 -7.68
N LEU A 30 -7.52 3.30 -8.20
CA LEU A 30 -8.21 4.57 -8.46
C LEU A 30 -9.32 4.39 -9.51
N ARG A 31 -9.06 3.63 -10.57
CA ARG A 31 -10.06 3.31 -11.59
C ARG A 31 -11.25 2.55 -11.03
N ASP A 32 -11.01 1.56 -10.18
CA ASP A 32 -12.08 0.79 -9.53
C ASP A 32 -12.82 1.62 -8.47
N PHE A 33 -12.12 2.56 -7.81
CA PHE A 33 -12.71 3.53 -6.89
C PHE A 33 -13.68 4.48 -7.61
N GLU A 34 -13.25 5.08 -8.72
CA GLU A 34 -14.08 5.97 -9.55
C GLU A 34 -15.33 5.26 -10.12
N LYS A 35 -15.20 3.97 -10.44
CA LYS A 35 -16.30 3.12 -10.90
C LYS A 35 -17.21 2.62 -9.78
N GLY A 36 -16.89 2.89 -8.51
CA GLY A 36 -17.65 2.43 -7.36
C GLY A 36 -17.66 0.91 -7.18
N CYS A 37 -16.67 0.19 -7.71
CA CYS A 37 -16.67 -1.27 -7.76
C CYS A 37 -15.62 -1.93 -6.83
N LEU A 38 -15.15 -1.20 -5.81
CA LEU A 38 -14.09 -1.66 -4.91
C LEU A 38 -14.36 -3.05 -4.30
N GLU A 39 -15.53 -3.23 -3.68
CA GLU A 39 -15.89 -4.48 -2.99
C GLU A 39 -16.00 -5.65 -3.98
N ALA A 40 -16.65 -5.42 -5.13
CA ALA A 40 -16.78 -6.43 -6.18
C ALA A 40 -15.42 -6.87 -6.75
N LYS A 41 -14.43 -5.97 -6.72
CA LYS A 41 -13.05 -6.20 -7.14
C LYS A 41 -12.14 -6.68 -6.01
N GLY A 42 -12.70 -6.95 -4.83
CA GLY A 42 -11.96 -7.49 -3.69
C GLY A 42 -11.08 -6.48 -2.96
N TRP A 43 -11.20 -5.17 -3.24
CA TRP A 43 -10.48 -4.14 -2.49
C TRP A 43 -11.01 -4.03 -1.04
N PRO A 44 -10.24 -3.43 -0.11
CA PRO A 44 -10.66 -3.33 1.29
C PRO A 44 -11.92 -2.48 1.44
N ARG A 45 -12.82 -2.87 2.34
CA ARG A 45 -14.06 -2.12 2.60
C ARG A 45 -13.84 -0.87 3.46
N LEU A 46 -12.97 -0.97 4.46
CA LEU A 46 -12.66 0.11 5.38
C LEU A 46 -11.27 0.64 5.10
N LEU A 47 -11.11 1.97 5.12
CA LEU A 47 -9.82 2.63 4.95
C LEU A 47 -9.10 2.16 3.67
N ALA A 48 -9.84 1.95 2.58
CA ALA A 48 -9.34 1.32 1.36
C ALA A 48 -8.11 2.04 0.79
N ALA A 49 -8.24 3.35 0.55
CA ALA A 49 -7.15 4.18 0.03
C ALA A 49 -5.95 4.23 0.97
N TYR A 50 -6.18 4.31 2.29
CA TYR A 50 -5.09 4.28 3.27
C TYR A 50 -4.36 2.93 3.25
N THR A 51 -5.10 1.83 3.19
CA THR A 51 -4.53 0.48 3.17
C THR A 51 -3.70 0.22 1.91
N VAL A 52 -4.22 0.62 0.75
CA VAL A 52 -3.53 0.45 -0.54
C VAL A 52 -2.30 1.37 -0.61
N SER A 53 -2.41 2.64 -0.20
CA SER A 53 -1.28 3.57 -0.20
C SER A 53 -0.14 3.13 0.74
N LYS A 54 -0.44 2.62 1.94
CA LYS A 54 0.59 2.08 2.86
C LYS A 54 1.20 0.78 2.35
N ALA A 55 0.43 -0.08 1.68
CA ALA A 55 0.97 -1.27 1.04
C ALA A 55 1.91 -0.92 -0.14
N ALA A 56 1.53 0.06 -0.97
CA ALA A 56 2.37 0.61 -2.03
C ALA A 56 3.66 1.25 -1.49
N MET A 57 3.57 2.05 -0.43
CA MET A 57 4.73 2.61 0.27
C MET A 57 5.70 1.53 0.75
N ASN A 58 5.19 0.43 1.32
CA ASN A 58 6.03 -0.69 1.76
C ASN A 58 6.72 -1.37 0.56
N GLY A 59 6.01 -1.53 -0.56
CA GLY A 59 6.62 -2.00 -1.82
C GLY A 59 7.73 -1.07 -2.32
N TYR A 60 7.46 0.23 -2.34
CA TYR A 60 8.42 1.27 -2.74
C TYR A 60 9.66 1.32 -1.83
N THR A 61 9.47 1.11 -0.52
CA THR A 61 10.57 0.99 0.44
C THR A 61 11.54 -0.13 0.03
N ARG A 62 11.03 -1.29 -0.40
CA ARG A 62 11.86 -2.42 -0.87
C ARG A 62 12.60 -2.09 -2.16
N ILE A 63 11.94 -1.41 -3.10
CA ILE A 63 12.57 -0.93 -4.34
C ILE A 63 13.76 -0.01 -4.00
N LEU A 64 13.54 0.98 -3.13
CA LEU A 64 14.58 1.92 -2.73
C LEU A 64 15.74 1.25 -1.98
N ALA A 65 15.46 0.28 -1.12
CA ALA A 65 16.50 -0.50 -0.43
C ALA A 65 17.39 -1.25 -1.44
N LYS A 66 16.80 -1.88 -2.48
CA LYS A 66 17.54 -2.59 -3.54
C LYS A 66 18.34 -1.64 -4.42
N LYS A 67 17.78 -0.47 -4.77
CA LYS A 67 18.45 0.56 -5.59
C LYS A 67 19.63 1.23 -4.87
N ASN A 68 19.60 1.31 -3.55
CA ASN A 68 20.56 2.08 -2.76
C ASN A 68 21.21 1.20 -1.67
N PRO A 69 22.10 0.25 -2.01
CA PRO A 69 22.67 -0.71 -1.05
C PRO A 69 23.50 -0.06 0.07
N ALA A 70 23.96 1.18 -0.12
CA ALA A 70 24.65 1.95 0.92
C ALA A 70 23.70 2.50 2.01
N PHE A 71 22.39 2.55 1.74
CA PHE A 71 21.39 3.13 2.63
C PHE A 71 20.54 2.05 3.30
N ARG A 72 20.15 2.29 4.55
CA ARG A 72 19.16 1.47 5.26
C ARG A 72 17.77 2.06 5.06
N VAL A 73 17.03 1.57 4.07
CA VAL A 73 15.67 2.03 3.77
C VAL A 73 14.66 1.06 4.36
N ASN A 74 13.83 1.55 5.30
CA ASN A 74 12.88 0.72 6.05
C ASN A 74 11.53 1.43 6.18
N SER A 75 10.48 0.65 6.44
CA SER A 75 9.14 1.12 6.80
C SER A 75 8.78 0.63 8.18
N VAL A 76 8.00 1.42 8.93
CA VAL A 76 7.62 1.10 10.31
C VAL A 76 6.17 1.46 10.54
N CYS A 77 5.49 0.63 11.34
CA CYS A 77 4.18 0.95 11.90
C CYS A 77 4.40 1.50 13.31
N PRO A 78 4.06 2.77 13.61
CA PRO A 78 4.26 3.35 14.93
C PRO A 78 3.23 2.83 15.97
N GLY A 79 2.31 1.97 15.57
CA GLY A 79 1.16 1.56 16.39
C GLY A 79 -0.03 2.51 16.25
N TYR A 80 -1.02 2.32 17.13
CA TYR A 80 -2.21 3.16 17.19
C TYR A 80 -1.97 4.34 18.15
N VAL A 81 -1.52 5.46 17.59
CA VAL A 81 -1.01 6.62 18.35
C VAL A 81 -2.05 7.73 18.46
N ARG A 82 -2.17 8.36 19.65
CA ARG A 82 -3.03 9.53 19.88
C ARG A 82 -2.53 10.74 19.09
N THR A 83 -3.22 11.07 18.00
CA THR A 83 -2.93 12.21 17.12
C THR A 83 -4.23 12.74 16.49
N ASP A 84 -4.15 13.81 15.69
CA ASP A 84 -5.31 14.36 14.99
C ASP A 84 -5.90 13.37 13.96
N ILE A 85 -5.06 12.51 13.33
CA ILE A 85 -5.55 11.51 12.35
C ILE A 85 -6.48 10.48 12.98
N THR A 86 -6.32 10.24 14.27
CA THR A 86 -7.14 9.34 15.08
C THR A 86 -8.15 10.09 15.94
N ILE A 87 -8.33 11.40 15.72
CA ILE A 87 -9.27 12.27 16.46
C ILE A 87 -9.02 12.19 17.97
N GLY A 88 -7.75 12.19 18.38
CA GLY A 88 -7.36 12.10 19.79
C GLY A 88 -7.52 10.72 20.42
N GLN A 89 -7.85 9.69 19.63
CA GLN A 89 -7.93 8.30 20.07
C GLN A 89 -6.59 7.58 19.86
N GLY A 90 -6.21 6.66 20.72
CA GLY A 90 -4.90 6.01 20.67
C GLY A 90 -4.48 5.44 22.02
N PHE A 91 -3.41 4.65 22.01
CA PHE A 91 -2.69 4.27 23.23
C PHE A 91 -1.64 5.33 23.61
#